data_AF-A0A7X9FDT3-F1
#
_entry.id   AF-A0A7X9FDT3-F1
#
_cell.length_a   1.000
_cell.length_b   1.000
_cell.length_c   1.000
_cell.angle_alpha   90.00
_cell.angle_beta   90.00
_cell.angle_gamma   90.00
#
_symmetry.space_group_name_H-M   'P 1'
#
loop_
_entity.id
_entity.type
_entity.pdbx_description
1 polymer ?
#
loop_
_entity_poly.entity_id
_entity_poly.type
_entity_poly.pdbx_seq_one_letter_code
_entity_poly.pdbx_strand_id
1 'polypeptide(L)'
;MNDYLGVIAPEGEKALYMGYANIPLAIGWFYGSLRGGEVYDKMGDKANLAIRYLADHAGVTGVDRTVAFEKLQSVLNLNAADATTLLWNTYHPYTLWYQFAAVGFASAIGILFYSFWVKKYEAPDI
;
A
#
# COMPACT_ATOMS: atom_id res chain seq x y z
N MET A 1 -11.29 -7.01 20.85
CA MET A 1 -12.36 -6.59 19.89
C MET A 1 -13.29 -7.76 19.54
N ASN A 2 -12.76 -8.95 19.21
CA ASN A 2 -13.57 -10.14 18.93
C ASN A 2 -14.38 -10.65 20.14
N ASP A 3 -13.87 -10.54 21.37
CA ASP A 3 -14.59 -11.01 22.57
C ASP A 3 -15.86 -10.20 22.89
N TYR A 4 -15.90 -8.90 22.56
CA TYR A 4 -17.07 -8.07 22.84
C TYR A 4 -18.25 -8.42 21.93
N LEU A 5 -18.02 -8.68 20.64
CA LEU A 5 -19.07 -9.06 19.70
C LEU A 5 -19.71 -10.42 20.04
N GLY A 6 -18.94 -11.34 20.64
CA GLY A 6 -19.46 -12.62 21.13
C GLY A 6 -20.34 -12.53 22.37
N VAL A 7 -20.30 -11.41 23.11
CA VAL A 7 -21.10 -11.16 24.32
C VAL A 7 -22.44 -10.49 23.99
N ILE A 8 -22.51 -9.67 22.94
CA ILE A 8 -23.74 -8.95 22.53
C ILE A 8 -24.57 -9.75 21.51
N ALA A 9 -23.98 -10.79 20.89
CA ALA A 9 -24.65 -11.60 19.88
C ALA A 9 -25.69 -12.56 20.51
N PRO A 10 -26.89 -12.71 19.92
CA PRO A 10 -27.89 -13.69 20.35
C PRO A 10 -27.33 -15.12 20.40
N GLU A 11 -27.82 -15.94 21.34
CA GLU A 11 -27.45 -17.35 21.39
C GLU A 11 -27.77 -18.04 20.05
N GLY A 12 -26.77 -18.70 19.45
CA GLY A 12 -26.87 -19.34 18.13
C GLY A 12 -26.39 -18.49 16.95
N GLU A 13 -26.27 -17.17 17.08
CA GLU A 13 -25.92 -16.26 15.97
C GLU A 13 -24.51 -15.66 16.07
N LYS A 14 -23.72 -16.08 17.07
CA LYS A 14 -22.35 -15.61 17.30
C LYS A 14 -21.48 -15.72 16.05
N ALA A 15 -21.58 -16.82 15.30
CA ALA A 15 -20.83 -17.00 14.07
C ALA A 15 -21.21 -15.99 12.97
N LEU A 16 -22.50 -15.62 12.88
CA LEU A 16 -23.00 -14.67 11.89
C LEU A 16 -22.53 -13.24 12.21
N TYR A 17 -22.65 -12.82 13.47
CA TYR A 17 -22.17 -11.51 13.95
C TYR A 17 -20.65 -11.36 13.76
N MET A 18 -19.89 -12.40 14.09
CA MET A 18 -18.44 -12.42 13.87
C MET A 18 -18.07 -12.41 12.38
N GLY A 19 -18.85 -13.08 11.53
CA GLY A 19 -18.68 -13.03 10.07
C GLY A 19 -18.86 -11.62 9.53
N TYR A 20 -19.96 -10.95 9.88
CA TYR A 20 -20.23 -9.57 9.43
C TYR A 20 -19.16 -8.57 9.90
N ALA A 21 -18.64 -8.73 11.12
CA ALA A 21 -17.58 -7.86 11.62
C ALA A 21 -16.25 -8.00 10.85
N ASN A 22 -15.97 -9.18 10.29
CA ASN A 22 -14.72 -9.45 9.57
C ASN A 22 -14.80 -9.16 8.06
N ILE A 23 -16.00 -9.06 7.47
CA ILE A 23 -16.16 -8.77 6.03
C ILE A 23 -15.49 -7.44 5.63
N PRO A 24 -15.69 -6.31 6.33
CA PRO A 24 -15.02 -5.05 5.99
C PRO A 24 -13.50 -5.16 6.05
N LEU A 25 -12.97 -5.89 7.03
CA LEU A 25 -11.54 -6.14 7.17
C LEU A 25 -11.01 -6.96 5.99
N ALA A 26 -11.71 -8.02 5.60
CA ALA A 26 -11.34 -8.86 4.47
C ALA A 26 -11.32 -8.07 3.15
N ILE A 27 -12.34 -7.24 2.91
CA ILE A 27 -12.41 -6.38 1.72
C ILE A 27 -11.25 -5.37 1.71
N GLY A 28 -11.00 -4.72 2.85
CA GLY A 28 -9.92 -3.75 3.00
C GLY A 28 -8.54 -4.37 2.72
N TRP A 29 -8.29 -5.56 3.29
CA TRP A 29 -7.06 -6.31 3.03
C TRP A 29 -6.92 -6.70 1.57
N PHE A 30 -7.96 -7.31 0.98
CA PHE A 30 -7.92 -7.75 -0.41
C PHE A 30 -7.61 -6.60 -1.37
N TYR A 31 -8.34 -5.48 -1.24
CA TYR A 31 -8.11 -4.31 -2.08
C TYR A 31 -6.74 -3.68 -1.83
N GLY A 32 -6.33 -3.58 -0.56
CA GLY A 32 -5.04 -3.04 -0.16
C GLY A 32 -3.87 -3.85 -0.71
N SER A 33 -3.95 -5.17 -0.70
CA SER A 33 -2.91 -6.05 -1.24
C SER A 33 -2.78 -5.94 -2.76
N LEU A 34 -3.90 -5.89 -3.49
CA LEU A 34 -3.88 -5.73 -4.94
C LEU A 34 -3.27 -4.38 -5.34
N ARG A 35 -3.80 -3.28 -4.82
CA ARG A 35 -3.31 -1.94 -5.16
C ARG A 35 -1.91 -1.66 -4.61
N GLY A 36 -1.60 -2.17 -3.41
CA GLY A 36 -0.28 -2.04 -2.82
C GLY A 36 0.80 -2.70 -3.67
N GLY A 37 0.51 -3.90 -4.20
CA GLY A 37 1.40 -4.60 -5.13
C GLY A 37 1.64 -3.81 -6.41
N GLU A 38 0.57 -3.34 -7.07
CA GLU A 38 0.69 -2.56 -8.31
C GLU A 38 1.45 -1.24 -8.14
N VAL A 39 1.22 -0.52 -7.04
CA VAL A 39 1.90 0.74 -6.75
C VAL A 39 3.39 0.49 -6.48
N TYR A 40 3.71 -0.52 -5.67
CA TYR A 40 5.10 -0.89 -5.39
C TYR A 40 5.82 -1.34 -6.66
N ASP A 41 5.20 -2.18 -7.49
CA ASP A 41 5.80 -2.68 -8.73
C ASP A 41 6.12 -1.54 -9.72
N LYS A 42 5.31 -0.48 -9.75
CA LYS A 42 5.52 0.67 -10.67
C LYS A 42 6.49 1.73 -10.13
N MET A 43 6.50 1.96 -8.81
CA MET A 43 7.21 3.10 -8.20
C MET A 43 8.45 2.68 -7.39
N GLY A 44 8.46 1.45 -6.87
CA GLY A 44 9.47 0.95 -5.94
C GLY A 44 10.32 -0.20 -6.48
N ASP A 45 9.81 -0.99 -7.44
CA ASP A 45 10.55 -2.14 -7.96
C ASP A 45 11.75 -1.71 -8.81
N LYS A 46 12.95 -2.08 -8.34
CA LYS A 46 14.22 -1.68 -8.94
C LYS A 46 14.36 -2.16 -10.38
N ALA A 47 13.85 -3.35 -10.67
CA ALA A 47 13.94 -3.93 -12.01
C ALA A 47 13.03 -3.19 -13.00
N ASN A 48 11.78 -2.93 -12.63
CA ASN A 48 10.87 -2.11 -13.46
C ASN A 48 11.38 -0.67 -13.64
N LEU A 49 11.96 -0.06 -12.60
CA LEU A 49 12.59 1.26 -12.74
C LEU A 49 13.77 1.23 -13.73
N ALA A 50 14.56 0.16 -13.74
CA ALA A 50 15.64 -0.04 -14.70
C ALA A 50 15.11 -0.24 -16.13
N ILE A 51 14.07 -1.08 -16.32
CA ILE A 51 13.39 -1.26 -17.62
C ILE A 51 12.89 0.08 -18.14
N ARG A 52 12.21 0.84 -17.28
CA ARG A 52 11.66 2.16 -17.62
C ARG A 52 12.75 3.14 -18.02
N TYR A 53 13.83 3.21 -17.24
CA TYR A 53 14.97 4.06 -17.58
C TYR A 53 15.59 3.67 -18.94
N LEU A 54 15.80 2.37 -19.16
CA LEU A 54 16.35 1.85 -20.41
C LEU A 54 15.46 2.18 -21.62
N ALA A 55 14.14 2.07 -21.46
CA ALA A 55 13.19 2.43 -22.51
C ALA A 55 13.19 3.95 -22.77
N ASP A 56 13.12 4.76 -21.72
CA ASP A 56 12.93 6.21 -21.82
C ASP A 56 14.22 6.95 -22.25
N HIS A 57 15.40 6.49 -21.83
CA HIS A 57 16.66 7.21 -22.01
C HIS A 57 17.67 6.52 -22.93
N ALA A 58 17.61 5.19 -23.06
CA ALA A 58 18.53 4.42 -23.89
C ALA A 58 17.87 3.81 -25.14
N GLY A 59 16.54 3.93 -25.28
CA GLY A 59 15.78 3.33 -26.38
C GLY A 59 15.81 1.79 -26.38
N VAL A 60 16.17 1.17 -25.24
CA VAL A 60 16.28 -0.29 -25.12
C VAL A 60 14.96 -0.83 -24.56
N THR A 61 14.21 -1.53 -25.41
CA THR A 61 12.90 -2.13 -25.07
C THR A 61 12.95 -3.66 -25.03
N GLY A 62 11.98 -4.29 -24.37
CA GLY A 62 11.87 -5.76 -24.35
C GLY A 62 12.89 -6.45 -23.45
N VAL A 63 13.39 -5.75 -22.42
CA VAL A 63 14.33 -6.30 -21.45
C VAL A 63 13.57 -7.09 -20.39
N ASP A 64 14.00 -8.32 -20.12
CA ASP A 64 13.42 -9.14 -19.07
C ASP A 64 13.70 -8.54 -17.68
N ARG A 65 12.72 -8.61 -16.79
CA ARG A 65 12.80 -8.04 -15.44
C ARG A 65 13.98 -8.58 -14.64
N THR A 66 14.32 -9.85 -14.80
CA THR A 66 15.42 -10.48 -14.04
C THR A 66 16.80 -9.92 -14.41
N VAL A 67 16.99 -9.48 -15.64
CA VAL A 67 18.28 -8.97 -16.15
C VAL A 67 18.33 -7.46 -16.33
N ALA A 68 17.21 -6.76 -16.11
CA ALA A 68 17.07 -5.34 -16.41
C ALA A 68 18.10 -4.45 -15.71
N PHE A 69 18.40 -4.73 -14.44
CA PHE A 69 19.35 -3.94 -13.67
C PHE A 69 20.81 -4.16 -14.13
N GLU A 70 21.17 -5.38 -14.51
CA GLU A 70 22.48 -5.69 -15.12
C GLU A 70 22.62 -5.06 -16.50
N LYS A 71 21.53 -5.07 -17.28
CA LYS A 71 21.49 -4.40 -18.57
C LYS A 71 21.69 -2.89 -18.43
N LEU A 72 21.06 -2.26 -17.44
CA LEU A 72 21.25 -0.83 -17.14
C LEU A 72 22.71 -0.50 -16.81
N GLN A 73 23.34 -1.31 -15.95
CA GLN A 73 24.75 -1.16 -15.59
C GLN A 73 25.65 -1.26 -16.82
N SER A 74 25.45 -2.27 -17.67
CA SER A 74 26.26 -2.47 -18.88
C SER A 74 26.08 -1.37 -19.93
N VAL A 75 24.86 -0.87 -20.13
CA VAL A 75 24.58 0.20 -21.11
C VAL A 75 25.20 1.54 -20.68
N LEU A 76 25.16 1.85 -19.38
CA LEU A 76 25.65 3.12 -18.85
C LEU A 76 27.09 3.05 -18.34
N ASN A 77 27.72 1.87 -18.37
CA ASN A 77 29.04 1.60 -17.75
C ASN A 77 29.09 2.04 -16.27
N LEU A 78 28.01 1.80 -15.53
CA LEU A 78 27.87 2.12 -14.11
C LEU A 78 28.07 0.87 -13.25
N ASN A 79 28.64 1.05 -12.06
CA ASN A 79 28.58 0.01 -11.03
C ASN A 79 27.18 -0.07 -10.39
N ALA A 80 26.94 -1.11 -9.59
CA ALA A 80 25.64 -1.33 -8.95
C ALA A 80 25.20 -0.21 -8.01
N ALA A 81 26.14 0.44 -7.31
CA ALA A 81 25.82 1.53 -6.39
C ALA A 81 25.38 2.78 -7.15
N ASP A 82 26.14 3.16 -8.17
CA ASP A 82 25.87 4.34 -9.01
C ASP A 82 24.57 4.17 -9.80
N ALA A 83 24.31 2.98 -10.36
CA ALA A 83 23.06 2.68 -11.01
C ALA A 83 21.86 2.74 -10.04
N THR A 84 22.05 2.36 -8.77
CA THR A 84 21.01 2.50 -7.74
C THR A 84 20.75 3.96 -7.42
N THR A 85 21.81 4.75 -7.22
CA THR A 85 21.72 6.18 -6.94
C THR A 85 21.06 6.94 -8.09
N LEU A 86 21.38 6.58 -9.33
CA LEU A 86 20.74 7.12 -10.53
C LEU A 86 19.23 6.88 -10.49
N LEU A 87 18.80 5.62 -10.32
CA LEU A 87 17.37 5.30 -10.27
C LEU A 87 16.66 5.96 -9.08
N TRP A 88 17.33 6.02 -7.92
CA TRP A 88 16.81 6.65 -6.72
C TRP A 88 16.55 8.15 -6.92
N ASN A 89 17.52 8.86 -7.48
CA ASN A 89 17.42 10.30 -7.74
C ASN A 89 16.53 10.62 -8.94
N THR A 90 16.33 9.70 -9.88
CA THR A 90 15.45 9.91 -11.04
C THR A 90 13.98 9.74 -10.66
N TYR A 91 13.65 8.64 -9.99
CA TYR A 91 12.25 8.24 -9.78
C TYR A 91 11.74 8.47 -8.36
N HIS A 92 12.61 8.83 -7.42
CA HIS A 92 12.26 9.09 -6.02
C HIS A 92 11.34 8.00 -5.43
N PRO A 93 11.81 6.74 -5.32
CA PRO A 93 10.96 5.61 -4.92
C PRO A 93 10.25 5.84 -3.59
N TYR A 94 10.87 6.57 -2.67
CA TYR A 94 10.29 6.90 -1.36
C TYR A 94 8.95 7.63 -1.42
N THR A 95 8.60 8.26 -2.55
CA THR A 95 7.30 8.94 -2.74
C THR A 95 6.11 8.01 -2.59
N LEU A 96 6.29 6.69 -2.79
CA LEU A 96 5.26 5.68 -2.53
C LEU A 96 4.75 5.72 -1.08
N TRP A 97 5.62 6.05 -0.12
CA TRP A 97 5.24 6.12 1.29
C TRP A 97 4.28 7.27 1.59
N TYR A 98 4.33 8.35 0.81
CA TYR A 98 3.39 9.46 0.99
C TYR A 98 1.96 9.06 0.66
N GLN A 99 1.75 8.17 -0.32
CA GLN A 99 0.42 7.66 -0.64
C GLN A 99 -0.12 6.80 0.51
N PHE A 100 0.69 5.89 1.05
CA PHE A 100 0.30 5.08 2.21
C PHE A 100 0.05 5.95 3.45
N ALA A 101 0.90 6.94 3.70
CA ALA A 101 0.73 7.89 4.79
C ALA A 101 -0.55 8.72 4.63
N ALA A 102 -0.87 9.17 3.41
CA ALA A 102 -2.09 9.92 3.13
C ALA A 102 -3.36 9.09 3.40
N VAL A 103 -3.36 7.80 3.06
CA VAL A 103 -4.49 6.89 3.39
C VAL A 103 -4.63 6.73 4.91
N GLY A 104 -3.52 6.55 5.62
CA GLY A 104 -3.52 6.46 7.09
C GLY A 104 -4.03 7.74 7.74
N PHE A 105 -3.59 8.90 7.24
CA PHE A 105 -4.03 10.20 7.73
C PHE A 105 -5.51 10.47 7.45
N ALA A 106 -5.98 10.15 6.23
CA ALA A 106 -7.40 10.24 5.89
C ALA A 106 -8.26 9.34 6.81
N SER A 107 -7.77 8.14 7.12
CA SER A 107 -8.44 7.23 8.07
C SER A 107 -8.50 7.82 9.48
N ALA A 108 -7.40 8.42 9.96
CA ALA A 108 -7.37 9.09 11.25
C ALA A 108 -8.38 10.25 11.32
N ILE A 109 -8.46 11.07 10.27
CA ILE A 109 -9.47 12.14 10.14
C ILE A 109 -10.89 11.56 10.18
N GLY A 110 -11.14 10.47 9.46
CA GLY A 110 -12.46 9.81 9.46
C GLY A 110 -12.88 9.35 10.87
N ILE A 111 -11.95 8.77 11.62
CA ILE A 111 -12.19 8.36 13.02
C ILE A 111 -12.44 9.57 13.91
N LEU A 112 -11.73 10.69 13.70
CA LEU A 112 -11.97 11.92 14.46
C LEU A 112 -13.39 12.44 14.20
N PHE A 113 -13.81 12.54 12.94
CA PHE A 113 -15.18 12.96 12.60
C PHE A 113 -16.24 12.04 13.19
N TYR A 114 -16.03 10.72 13.09
CA TYR A 114 -16.91 9.75 13.72
C TYR A 114 -17.00 9.96 15.24
N SER A 115 -15.86 10.15 15.90
CA SER A 115 -15.80 10.38 17.35
C SER A 115 -16.54 11.67 17.74
N PHE A 116 -16.40 12.75 16.97
CA PHE A 116 -17.15 13.99 17.21
C PHE A 116 -18.65 13.81 17.02
N TRP A 117 -19.06 13.02 16.03
CA TRP A 117 -20.47 12.77 15.74
C TRP A 117 -21.13 11.88 16.79
N VAL A 118 -20.45 10.82 17.23
CA VAL A 118 -20.95 9.91 18.28
C VAL A 118 -21.08 10.61 19.62
N LYS A 119 -20.11 11.46 20.00
CA LYS A 119 -20.19 12.28 21.23
C LYS A 119 -21.42 13.17 21.32
N LYS A 120 -22.04 13.52 20.18
CA LYS A 120 -23.31 14.29 20.16
C LYS A 120 -24.52 13.47 20.62
N TYR A 121 -24.44 12.14 20.54
CA TYR A 121 -25.53 11.21 20.87
C TYR A 121 -25.22 10.32 22.08
N GLU A 122 -24.06 10.47 22.71
CA GLU A 122 -23.77 9.90 24.03
C GLU A 122 -24.72 10.54 25.05
N ALA A 123 -25.63 9.74 25.62
CA ALA A 123 -26.47 10.17 26.73
C ALA A 123 -25.56 10.48 27.95
N PRO A 124 -25.88 11.50 28.77
CA PRO A 124 -25.14 11.75 29.99
C PRO A 124 -25.21 10.50 30.87
N ASP A 125 -24.05 9.98 31.29
CA ASP A 125 -23.93 8.86 32.22
C ASP A 125 -24.79 9.14 33.46
N ILE A 126 -25.74 8.23 33.74
CA ILE A 126 -26.52 8.15 34.99
C ILE A 126 -25.81 7.24 35.99
#